data_AF-A0A7J6AC56-F1
#
_entry.id   AF-A0A7J6AC56-F1
#
_cell.length_a   1.000
_cell.length_b   1.000
_cell.length_c   1.000
_cell.angle_alpha   90.00
_cell.angle_beta   90.00
_cell.angle_gamma   90.00
#
_symmetry.space_group_name_H-M   'P 1'
#
loop_
_entity.id
_entity.type
_entity.pdbx_description
1 polymer ?
#
loop_
_entity_poly.entity_id
_entity_poly.type
_entity_poly.pdbx_seq_one_letter_code
_entity_poly.pdbx_strand_id
1 'polypeptide(L)'
;MKMEVQVSPEVQIYLYLPQSVRTRGLCGLYNNNTEDDFTTSSGIVENSAQTFAQSWSQGDCTPNIPHVCINTENELFAEDKCSQLRNTSGVFAQCHEYVPVNTYYDACIQRTCQATSGFQERACVGLGNYAKACASQGITIGDWRAETDCTHSCDSNLRFDYAMQACNRTCRSLSSPDPTCDKPDDPLEGCGCPSGTHLNTPLKCSPVDLCQCKYSGGTT
;
A
#
# COMPACT_ATOMS: atom_id res chain seq x y z
N MET A 1 -7.75 -13.65 -9.25
CA MET A 1 -6.87 -13.05 -8.24
C MET A 1 -6.09 -11.92 -8.90
N LYS A 2 -6.04 -10.76 -8.24
CA LYS A 2 -5.15 -9.62 -8.55
C LYS A 2 -4.34 -9.36 -7.27
N MET A 3 -3.08 -9.02 -7.43
CA MET A 3 -2.18 -8.68 -6.32
C MET A 3 -1.47 -7.38 -6.67
N GLU A 4 -1.46 -6.45 -5.73
CA GLU A 4 -0.66 -5.23 -5.82
C GLU A 4 0.41 -5.28 -4.74
N VAL A 5 1.65 -4.96 -5.14
CA VAL A 5 2.80 -4.92 -4.24
C VAL A 5 3.39 -3.53 -4.29
N GLN A 6 3.20 -2.78 -3.20
CA GLN A 6 3.91 -1.53 -2.97
C GLN A 6 5.24 -1.87 -2.31
N VAL A 7 6.34 -1.28 -2.79
CA VAL A 7 7.70 -1.60 -2.32
C VAL A 7 8.40 -0.43 -1.62
N SER A 8 7.81 0.76 -1.69
CA SER A 8 8.33 2.00 -1.12
C SER A 8 7.17 2.80 -0.50
N PRO A 9 7.36 3.46 0.65
CA PRO A 9 8.57 3.42 1.49
C PRO A 9 8.81 2.06 2.18
N GLU A 10 7.80 1.19 2.21
CA GLU A 10 7.89 -0.17 2.73
C GLU A 10 7.07 -1.14 1.89
N VAL A 11 7.28 -2.44 2.13
CA VAL A 11 6.54 -3.49 1.43
C VAL A 11 5.13 -3.60 1.98
N GLN A 12 4.14 -3.41 1.12
CA GLN A 12 2.73 -3.67 1.42
C GLN A 12 2.11 -4.50 0.31
N ILE A 13 1.24 -5.44 0.69
CA ILE A 13 0.61 -6.38 -0.25
C ILE A 13 -0.90 -6.26 -0.13
N TYR A 14 -1.56 -6.05 -1.27
CA TYR A 14 -3.02 -5.99 -1.38
C TYR A 14 -3.49 -7.15 -2.26
N LEU A 15 -4.40 -7.97 -1.72
CA LEU A 15 -4.92 -9.16 -2.39
C LEU A 15 -6.39 -8.97 -2.74
N TYR A 16 -6.72 -9.16 -4.01
CA TYR A 16 -8.08 -9.06 -4.53
C TYR A 16 -8.52 -10.42 -5.07
N LEU A 17 -9.48 -11.03 -4.38
CA LEU A 17 -9.99 -12.37 -4.68
C LEU A 17 -11.41 -12.29 -5.25
N PRO A 18 -11.77 -13.15 -6.23
CA PRO A 18 -13.16 -13.27 -6.65
C PRO A 18 -13.96 -14.01 -5.60
N GLN A 19 -15.23 -13.65 -5.39
CA GLN A 19 -16.11 -14.21 -4.36
C GLN A 19 -16.29 -15.74 -4.40
N SER A 20 -15.99 -16.38 -5.54
CA SER A 20 -16.07 -17.83 -5.70
C SER A 20 -14.93 -18.60 -5.04
N VAL A 21 -13.88 -17.92 -4.60
CA VAL A 21 -12.72 -18.54 -3.93
C VAL A 21 -13.00 -18.67 -2.44
N ARG A 22 -12.39 -19.67 -1.80
CA ARG A 22 -12.28 -19.78 -0.35
C ARG A 22 -10.81 -19.81 0.02
N THR A 23 -10.48 -19.25 1.17
CA THR A 23 -9.09 -19.16 1.63
C THR A 23 -8.88 -19.91 2.94
N ARG A 24 -7.62 -20.12 3.29
CA ARG A 24 -7.16 -20.46 4.64
C ARG A 24 -5.82 -19.77 4.84
N GLY A 25 -5.58 -19.22 6.03
CA GLY A 25 -4.36 -18.48 6.34
C GLY A 25 -4.67 -17.22 7.13
N LEU A 26 -3.70 -16.29 7.17
CA LEU A 26 -3.81 -15.03 7.90
C LEU A 26 -4.92 -14.09 7.37
N CYS A 27 -5.38 -14.28 6.13
CA CYS A 27 -6.50 -13.53 5.56
C CYS A 27 -7.86 -14.19 5.79
N GLY A 28 -7.95 -15.18 6.69
CA GLY A 28 -9.21 -15.81 7.08
C GLY A 28 -9.77 -16.80 6.05
N LEU A 29 -11.06 -17.08 6.17
CA LEU A 29 -11.75 -18.12 5.38
C LEU A 29 -12.41 -17.59 4.11
N TYR A 30 -12.57 -16.27 4.01
CA TYR A 30 -13.24 -15.58 2.90
C TYR A 30 -14.63 -16.18 2.62
N ASN A 31 -15.39 -16.39 3.70
CA ASN A 31 -16.73 -16.99 3.73
C ASN A 31 -17.85 -15.98 4.06
N ASN A 32 -17.51 -14.69 4.17
CA ASN A 32 -18.41 -13.61 4.61
C ASN A 32 -18.88 -13.74 6.07
N ASN A 33 -18.13 -14.49 6.89
CA ASN A 33 -18.30 -14.59 8.33
C ASN A 33 -16.98 -14.21 9.02
N THR A 34 -16.96 -13.11 9.77
CA THR A 34 -15.74 -12.67 10.47
C THR A 34 -15.51 -13.39 11.79
N GLU A 35 -16.51 -14.11 12.30
CA GLU A 35 -16.43 -14.80 13.61
C GLU A 35 -15.49 -16.02 13.58
N ASP A 36 -15.22 -16.57 12.40
CA ASP A 36 -14.36 -17.75 12.21
C ASP A 36 -13.04 -17.45 11.46
N ASP A 37 -12.74 -16.17 11.20
CA ASP A 37 -11.52 -15.78 10.48
C ASP A 37 -10.24 -16.13 11.25
N PHE A 38 -10.31 -16.22 12.59
CA PHE A 38 -9.22 -16.70 13.45
C PHE A 38 -9.17 -18.24 13.55
N THR A 39 -9.48 -18.92 12.44
CA THR A 39 -9.26 -20.37 12.31
C THR A 39 -7.77 -20.68 12.13
N THR A 40 -7.19 -21.40 13.08
CA THR A 40 -5.78 -21.81 13.10
C THR A 40 -5.42 -22.80 11.98
N SER A 41 -4.13 -23.04 11.79
CA SER A 41 -3.63 -24.06 10.85
C SER A 41 -4.11 -25.49 11.16
N SER A 42 -4.50 -25.76 12.41
CA SER A 42 -5.10 -27.03 12.84
C SER A 42 -6.63 -27.07 12.73
N GLY A 43 -7.27 -25.97 12.31
CA GLY A 43 -8.72 -25.89 12.13
C GLY A 43 -9.51 -25.53 13.40
N ILE A 44 -8.84 -25.00 14.44
CA ILE A 44 -9.48 -24.56 15.69
C ILE A 44 -9.74 -23.05 15.58
N VAL A 45 -10.91 -22.59 16.02
CA VAL A 45 -11.21 -21.15 16.10
C VAL A 45 -10.65 -20.59 17.41
N GLU A 46 -9.80 -19.58 17.30
CA GLU A 46 -9.18 -18.88 18.44
C GLU A 46 -9.78 -17.49 18.64
N ASN A 47 -9.75 -16.99 19.87
CA ASN A 47 -10.16 -15.61 20.19
C ASN A 47 -8.96 -14.64 20.22
N SER A 48 -7.73 -15.16 20.25
CA SER A 48 -6.49 -14.39 20.32
C SER A 48 -5.86 -14.26 18.94
N ALA A 49 -5.70 -13.03 18.46
CA ALA A 49 -4.98 -12.74 17.21
C ALA A 49 -3.55 -13.29 17.24
N GLN A 50 -2.90 -13.26 18.41
CA GLN A 50 -1.53 -13.77 18.58
C GLN A 50 -1.47 -15.28 18.42
N THR A 51 -2.34 -16.03 19.12
CA THR A 51 -2.39 -17.50 19.02
C THR A 51 -2.75 -17.94 17.60
N PHE A 52 -3.73 -17.26 16.99
CA PHE A 52 -4.10 -17.45 15.59
C PHE A 52 -2.91 -17.26 14.65
N ALA A 53 -2.24 -16.12 14.70
CA ALA A 53 -1.13 -15.80 13.78
C ALA A 53 0.06 -16.74 13.98
N GLN A 54 0.38 -17.11 15.21
CA GLN A 54 1.44 -18.07 15.53
C GLN A 54 1.16 -19.46 14.97
N SER A 55 -0.09 -19.90 14.92
CA SER A 55 -0.41 -21.20 14.34
C SER A 55 -0.03 -21.31 12.86
N TRP A 56 0.12 -20.19 12.16
CA TRP A 56 0.49 -20.10 10.74
C TRP A 56 1.99 -19.85 10.52
N SER A 57 2.81 -19.77 11.58
CA SER A 57 4.25 -19.52 11.43
C SER A 57 4.98 -20.74 10.86
N GLN A 58 6.03 -20.48 10.09
CA GLN A 58 7.00 -21.51 9.68
C GLN A 58 8.31 -21.27 10.42
N GLY A 59 8.64 -22.20 11.34
CA GLY A 59 9.81 -22.10 12.21
C GLY A 59 9.54 -21.37 13.53
N ASP A 60 10.62 -21.15 14.30
CA ASP A 60 10.55 -20.46 15.59
C ASP A 60 10.41 -18.96 15.38
N CYS A 61 9.17 -18.47 15.44
CA CYS A 61 8.85 -17.05 15.45
C CYS A 61 8.50 -16.62 16.88
N THR A 62 9.39 -15.86 17.53
CA THR A 62 9.05 -15.22 18.81
C THR A 62 8.14 -14.02 18.56
N PRO A 63 6.96 -13.96 19.20
CA PRO A 63 6.10 -12.80 19.09
C PRO A 63 6.81 -11.58 19.69
N ASN A 64 6.90 -10.50 18.91
CA ASN A 64 7.36 -9.21 19.40
C ASN A 64 6.40 -8.12 18.91
N ILE A 65 5.27 -7.98 19.61
CA ILE A 65 4.31 -6.90 19.38
C ILE A 65 4.37 -5.98 20.59
N PRO A 66 5.26 -4.97 20.62
CA PRO A 66 5.23 -3.97 21.66
C PRO A 66 3.95 -3.16 21.54
N HIS A 67 3.09 -3.23 22.56
CA HIS A 67 1.83 -2.49 22.62
C HIS A 67 1.99 -1.04 23.10
N VAL A 68 3.21 -0.63 23.47
CA VAL A 68 3.49 0.68 24.06
C VAL A 68 4.59 1.39 23.27
N CYS A 69 4.46 2.71 23.14
CA CYS A 69 5.49 3.55 22.55
C CYS A 69 6.80 3.40 23.32
N ILE A 70 7.93 3.43 22.59
CA ILE A 70 9.26 3.22 23.19
C ILE A 70 9.56 4.30 24.24
N ASN A 71 9.06 5.52 24.02
CA ASN A 71 9.17 6.64 24.94
C ASN A 71 8.04 7.66 24.67
N THR A 72 7.92 8.66 25.56
CA THR A 72 6.89 9.71 25.48
C THR A 72 7.10 10.67 24.30
N GLU A 73 8.33 10.91 23.84
CA GLU A 73 8.58 11.79 22.68
C GLU A 73 8.01 11.17 21.39
N ASN A 74 8.21 9.87 21.19
CA ASN A 74 7.64 9.11 20.09
C ASN A 74 6.11 9.12 20.13
N GLU A 75 5.53 9.00 21.33
CA GLU A 75 4.08 9.06 21.54
C GLU A 75 3.51 10.42 21.13
N LEU A 76 4.09 11.51 21.62
CA LEU A 76 3.66 12.88 21.28
C LEU A 76 3.79 13.16 19.77
N PHE A 77 4.89 12.72 19.15
CA PHE A 77 5.08 12.85 17.70
C PHE A 77 4.02 12.07 16.92
N ALA A 78 3.75 10.82 17.35
CA ALA A 78 2.75 9.98 16.72
C ALA A 78 1.35 10.60 16.85
N GLU A 79 0.97 11.06 18.04
CA GLU A 79 -0.31 11.73 18.28
C GLU A 79 -0.48 12.96 17.38
N ASP A 80 0.52 13.84 17.32
CA ASP A 80 0.50 15.03 16.46
C ASP A 80 0.26 14.66 14.99
N LYS A 81 1.09 13.77 14.43
CA LYS A 81 1.01 13.42 13.01
C LYS A 81 -0.21 12.58 12.65
N CYS A 82 -0.59 11.62 13.49
CA CYS A 82 -1.74 10.75 13.22
C CYS A 82 -3.08 11.46 13.47
N SER A 83 -3.11 12.54 14.29
CA SER A 83 -4.33 13.32 14.53
C SER A 83 -4.93 13.94 13.26
N GLN A 84 -4.13 14.10 12.20
CA GLN A 84 -4.57 14.56 10.88
C GLN A 84 -5.71 13.69 10.32
N LEU A 85 -5.71 12.38 10.62
CA LEU A 85 -6.79 11.47 10.21
C LEU A 85 -8.12 11.82 10.86
N ARG A 86 -8.11 12.34 12.09
CA ARG A 86 -9.32 12.67 12.86
C ARG A 86 -9.77 14.12 12.69
N ASN A 87 -8.99 14.96 12.02
CA ASN A 87 -9.34 16.34 11.78
C ASN A 87 -10.56 16.43 10.84
N THR A 88 -11.72 16.78 11.40
CA THR A 88 -13.00 16.89 10.66
C THR A 88 -13.05 18.05 9.68
N SER A 89 -12.05 18.94 9.71
CA SER A 89 -11.89 20.05 8.76
C SER A 89 -10.65 19.89 7.87
N GLY A 90 -9.95 18.76 7.98
CA GLY A 90 -8.72 18.47 7.21
C GLY A 90 -8.97 17.72 5.91
N VAL A 91 -7.89 17.44 5.17
CA VAL A 91 -7.93 16.78 3.84
C VAL A 91 -8.66 15.43 3.84
N PHE A 92 -8.59 14.70 4.96
CA PHE A 92 -9.16 13.37 5.15
C PHE A 92 -10.66 13.37 5.50
N ALA A 93 -11.24 14.52 5.86
CA ALA A 93 -12.59 14.63 6.39
C ALA A 93 -13.67 14.07 5.45
N GLN A 94 -13.50 14.26 4.14
CA GLN A 94 -14.41 13.76 3.10
C GLN A 94 -14.61 12.23 3.10
N CYS A 95 -13.69 11.49 3.72
CA CYS A 95 -13.74 10.03 3.76
C CYS A 95 -14.30 9.47 5.08
N HIS A 96 -14.49 10.31 6.11
CA HIS A 96 -14.88 9.87 7.46
C HIS A 96 -16.21 9.11 7.49
N GLU A 97 -17.12 9.39 6.56
CA GLU A 97 -18.42 8.69 6.46
C GLU A 97 -18.33 7.29 5.84
N TYR A 98 -17.21 6.97 5.17
CA TYR A 98 -17.06 5.76 4.35
C TYR A 98 -16.04 4.78 4.92
N VAL A 99 -15.03 5.29 5.64
CA VAL A 99 -13.95 4.48 6.22
C VAL A 99 -13.82 4.81 7.72
N PRO A 100 -13.87 3.80 8.61
CA PRO A 100 -13.73 4.02 10.05
C PRO A 100 -12.36 4.60 10.45
N VAL A 101 -12.32 5.87 10.85
CA VAL A 101 -11.07 6.60 11.13
C VAL A 101 -10.26 6.00 12.28
N ASN A 102 -10.92 5.57 13.37
CA ASN A 102 -10.23 5.20 14.62
C ASN A 102 -9.26 4.02 14.43
N THR A 103 -9.63 3.00 13.63
CA THR A 103 -8.76 1.84 13.37
C THR A 103 -7.48 2.25 12.64
N TYR A 104 -7.55 3.21 11.74
CA TYR A 104 -6.38 3.72 11.01
C TYR A 104 -5.55 4.68 11.86
N TYR A 105 -6.20 5.47 12.72
CA TYR A 105 -5.53 6.29 13.72
C TYR A 105 -4.69 5.42 14.66
N ASP A 106 -5.28 4.39 15.27
CA ASP A 106 -4.58 3.49 16.20
C ASP A 106 -3.40 2.77 15.51
N ALA A 107 -3.61 2.31 14.26
CA ALA A 107 -2.55 1.71 13.45
C ALA A 107 -1.42 2.69 13.11
N CYS A 108 -1.74 3.96 12.83
CA CYS A 108 -0.75 5.02 12.60
C CYS A 108 0.08 5.29 13.86
N ILE A 109 -0.58 5.38 15.02
CA ILE A 109 0.10 5.57 16.32
C ILE A 109 1.06 4.43 16.58
N GLN A 110 0.55 3.20 16.56
CA GLN A 110 1.36 2.00 16.85
C GLN A 110 2.59 1.92 15.94
N ARG A 111 2.40 2.14 14.64
CA ARG A 111 3.46 2.13 13.63
C ARG A 111 4.54 3.17 13.87
N THR A 112 4.15 4.40 14.22
CA THR A 112 5.08 5.51 14.45
C THR A 112 5.82 5.34 15.78
N CYS A 113 5.11 4.87 16.81
CA CYS A 113 5.64 4.66 18.14
C CYS A 113 6.73 3.58 18.24
N GLN A 114 6.62 2.54 17.42
CA GLN A 114 7.59 1.44 17.35
C GLN A 114 8.83 1.77 16.51
N ALA A 115 8.85 2.93 15.85
CA ALA A 115 9.98 3.34 15.03
C ALA A 115 11.19 3.70 15.91
N THR A 116 12.37 3.23 15.53
CA THR A 116 13.65 3.66 16.10
C THR A 116 14.26 4.82 15.32
N SER A 117 13.85 5.00 14.07
CA SER A 117 14.18 6.11 13.17
C SER A 117 13.10 6.21 12.08
N GLY A 118 13.10 7.30 11.30
CA GLY A 118 12.14 7.47 10.20
C GLY A 118 10.70 7.73 10.65
N PHE A 119 10.51 8.40 11.78
CA PHE A 119 9.17 8.66 12.36
C PHE A 119 8.19 9.30 11.38
N GLN A 120 8.63 10.34 10.66
CA GLN A 120 7.80 11.00 9.64
C GLN A 120 7.38 10.02 8.55
N GLU A 121 8.31 9.24 8.02
CA GLU A 121 8.03 8.22 6.99
C GLU A 121 7.02 7.18 7.48
N ARG A 122 7.17 6.71 8.73
CA ARG A 122 6.24 5.75 9.36
C ARG A 122 4.84 6.32 9.56
N ALA A 123 4.74 7.58 9.99
CA ALA A 123 3.47 8.29 10.06
C ALA A 123 2.83 8.44 8.67
N CYS A 124 3.63 8.85 7.67
CA CYS A 124 3.18 8.99 6.28
C CYS A 124 2.65 7.68 5.68
N VAL A 125 3.22 6.53 6.04
CA VAL A 125 2.64 5.23 5.67
C VAL A 125 1.27 5.03 6.31
N GLY A 126 1.11 5.35 7.59
CA GLY A 126 -0.19 5.28 8.27
C GLY A 126 -1.25 6.16 7.60
N LEU A 127 -0.88 7.39 7.26
CA LEU A 127 -1.74 8.33 6.53
C LEU A 127 -2.08 7.83 5.12
N GLY A 128 -1.09 7.32 4.39
CA GLY A 128 -1.26 6.76 3.05
C GLY A 128 -2.18 5.53 3.02
N ASN A 129 -2.15 4.69 4.06
CA ASN A 129 -3.06 3.56 4.19
C ASN A 129 -4.53 4.01 4.27
N TYR A 130 -4.81 5.10 5.00
CA TYR A 130 -6.15 5.67 5.05
C TYR A 130 -6.54 6.29 3.70
N ALA A 131 -5.64 7.04 3.06
CA ALA A 131 -5.86 7.58 1.72
C ALA A 131 -6.20 6.49 0.70
N LYS A 132 -5.48 5.36 0.72
CA LYS A 132 -5.74 4.20 -0.15
C LYS A 132 -7.08 3.53 0.17
N ALA A 133 -7.45 3.43 1.45
CA ALA A 133 -8.76 2.92 1.84
C ALA A 133 -9.90 3.80 1.30
N CYS A 134 -9.73 5.12 1.35
CA CYS A 134 -10.68 6.07 0.77
C CYS A 134 -10.78 5.94 -0.75
N ALA A 135 -9.64 5.82 -1.45
CA ALA A 135 -9.63 5.58 -2.89
C ALA A 135 -10.36 4.28 -3.27
N SER A 136 -10.30 3.24 -2.44
CA SER A 136 -11.05 1.98 -2.65
C SER A 136 -12.57 2.14 -2.54
N GLN A 137 -13.04 3.20 -1.87
CA GLN A 137 -14.44 3.63 -1.82
C GLN A 137 -14.79 4.62 -2.95
N GLY A 138 -13.88 4.88 -3.89
CA GLY A 138 -14.06 5.86 -4.96
C GLY A 138 -13.83 7.31 -4.53
N ILE A 139 -13.24 7.54 -3.35
CA ILE A 139 -13.01 8.88 -2.80
C ILE A 139 -11.54 9.24 -2.98
N THR A 140 -11.26 10.09 -3.97
CA THR A 140 -9.91 10.63 -4.17
C THR A 140 -9.68 11.79 -3.21
N ILE A 141 -8.78 11.56 -2.26
CA ILE A 141 -8.25 12.62 -1.42
C ILE A 141 -7.28 13.44 -2.27
N GLY A 142 -7.29 14.76 -2.13
CA GLY A 142 -6.41 15.68 -2.87
C GLY A 142 -4.93 15.48 -2.56
N ASP A 143 -4.13 16.54 -2.61
CA ASP A 143 -2.69 16.44 -2.32
C ASP A 143 -2.39 16.34 -0.82
N TRP A 144 -2.89 15.27 -0.19
CA TRP A 144 -2.72 15.01 1.24
C TRP A 144 -1.24 14.93 1.62
N ARG A 145 -0.37 14.49 0.71
CA ARG A 145 1.07 14.42 0.96
C ARG A 145 1.66 15.79 1.20
N ALA A 146 1.27 16.80 0.42
CA ALA A 146 1.72 18.17 0.64
C ALA A 146 1.14 18.75 1.94
N GLU A 147 -0.13 18.46 2.25
CA GLU A 147 -0.79 18.98 3.46
C GLU A 147 -0.28 18.36 4.78
N THR A 148 0.32 17.17 4.73
CA THR A 148 0.79 16.45 5.94
C THR A 148 2.31 16.28 6.02
N ASP A 149 3.08 17.04 5.26
CA ASP A 149 4.55 16.93 5.16
C ASP A 149 5.03 15.52 4.74
N CYS A 150 4.26 14.83 3.91
CA CYS A 150 4.49 13.46 3.42
C CYS A 150 4.90 13.39 1.94
N THR A 151 5.43 14.50 1.43
CA THR A 151 5.91 14.63 0.05
C THR A 151 6.92 13.52 -0.26
N HIS A 152 6.66 12.80 -1.35
CA HIS A 152 7.53 11.73 -1.82
C HIS A 152 8.36 12.20 -3.02
N SER A 153 9.67 11.99 -2.96
CA SER A 153 10.57 12.24 -4.09
C SER A 153 10.76 10.96 -4.89
N CYS A 154 10.60 11.07 -6.21
CA CYS A 154 10.91 9.97 -7.12
C CYS A 154 12.37 10.03 -7.58
N ASP A 155 12.97 8.87 -7.79
CA ASP A 155 14.33 8.76 -8.29
C ASP A 155 14.46 9.23 -9.75
N SER A 156 15.64 9.71 -10.12
CA SER A 156 16.00 10.00 -11.52
C SER A 156 15.05 11.06 -12.13
N ASN A 157 14.50 10.78 -13.31
CA ASN A 157 13.54 11.63 -14.02
C ASN A 157 12.10 11.12 -13.92
N LEU A 158 11.80 10.23 -12.97
CA LEU A 158 10.44 9.83 -12.63
C LEU A 158 9.69 11.00 -12.00
N ARG A 159 8.36 10.92 -12.05
CA ARG A 159 7.45 11.87 -11.43
C ARG A 159 6.42 11.13 -10.60
N PHE A 160 6.11 11.70 -9.45
CA PHE A 160 5.06 11.22 -8.60
C PHE A 160 3.71 11.60 -9.20
N ASP A 161 2.77 10.69 -9.20
CA ASP A 161 1.38 10.92 -9.60
C ASP A 161 0.46 10.10 -8.68
N TYR A 162 -0.73 10.62 -8.41
CA TYR A 162 -1.77 9.93 -7.66
C TYR A 162 -2.56 8.94 -8.53
N ALA A 163 -2.45 9.06 -9.85
CA ALA A 163 -3.17 8.23 -10.83
C ALA A 163 -2.20 7.48 -11.76
N MET A 164 -1.13 6.91 -11.21
CA MET A 164 -0.20 6.09 -11.97
C MET A 164 -0.87 4.78 -12.42
N GLN A 165 -0.58 4.36 -13.65
CA GLN A 165 -1.08 3.12 -14.23
C GLN A 165 0.12 2.27 -14.66
N ALA A 166 0.06 0.94 -14.51
CA ALA A 166 1.14 0.06 -14.93
C ALA A 166 1.13 -0.19 -16.46
N CYS A 167 -0.07 -0.33 -17.02
CA CYS A 167 -0.30 -0.61 -18.44
C CYS A 167 0.39 0.38 -19.40
N ASN A 168 1.09 -0.16 -20.40
CA ASN A 168 1.71 0.56 -21.51
C ASN A 168 2.74 1.63 -21.08
N ARG A 169 3.44 1.43 -19.95
CA ARG A 169 4.42 2.40 -19.42
C ARG A 169 5.88 2.07 -19.68
N THR A 170 6.17 0.95 -20.35
CA THR A 170 7.56 0.52 -20.60
C THR A 170 7.90 0.54 -22.09
N CYS A 171 9.17 0.74 -22.46
CA CYS A 171 9.57 0.64 -23.87
C CYS A 171 9.23 -0.73 -24.48
N ARG A 172 9.21 -1.79 -23.66
CA ARG A 172 8.80 -3.14 -24.08
C ARG A 172 7.34 -3.20 -24.55
N SER A 173 6.45 -2.46 -23.88
CA SER A 173 5.01 -2.43 -24.23
C SER A 173 4.74 -1.81 -25.61
N LEU A 174 5.69 -1.04 -26.15
CA LEU A 174 5.58 -0.48 -27.51
C LEU A 174 5.81 -1.53 -28.61
N SER A 175 6.52 -2.62 -28.32
CA SER A 175 6.87 -3.64 -29.31
C SER A 175 6.03 -4.93 -29.20
N SER A 176 5.26 -5.10 -28.12
CA SER A 176 4.47 -6.31 -27.87
C SER A 176 3.31 -6.02 -26.91
N PRO A 177 2.20 -6.77 -26.99
CA PRO A 177 1.11 -6.64 -26.03
C PRO A 177 1.62 -6.68 -24.59
N ASP A 178 1.19 -5.71 -23.79
CA ASP A 178 1.57 -5.60 -22.39
C ASP A 178 0.58 -6.40 -21.52
N PRO A 179 1.01 -7.49 -20.86
CA PRO A 179 0.13 -8.30 -20.03
C PRO A 179 -0.48 -7.53 -18.85
N THR A 180 0.12 -6.40 -18.45
CA THR A 180 -0.46 -5.55 -17.40
C THR A 180 -1.73 -4.83 -17.86
N CYS A 181 -1.96 -4.74 -19.18
CA CYS A 181 -3.17 -4.16 -19.76
C CYS A 181 -4.34 -5.16 -19.87
N ASP A 182 -4.12 -6.45 -19.62
CA ASP A 182 -5.16 -7.48 -19.77
C ASP A 182 -6.30 -7.32 -18.75
N LYS A 183 -6.09 -6.53 -17.69
CA LYS A 183 -7.09 -6.20 -16.68
C LYS A 183 -7.12 -4.71 -16.42
N PRO A 184 -8.28 -4.15 -16.05
CA PRO A 184 -8.34 -2.78 -15.54
C PRO A 184 -7.44 -2.67 -14.31
N ASP A 185 -6.45 -1.79 -14.40
CA ASP A 185 -5.68 -1.36 -13.23
C ASP A 185 -6.38 -0.16 -12.61
N ASP A 186 -6.59 -0.25 -11.29
CA ASP A 186 -7.01 0.90 -10.51
C ASP A 186 -5.81 1.86 -10.47
N PRO A 187 -6.02 3.17 -10.68
CA PRO A 187 -4.93 4.12 -10.56
C PRO A 187 -4.32 4.04 -9.17
N LEU A 188 -2.99 3.96 -9.11
CA LEU A 188 -2.23 3.89 -7.86
C LEU A 188 -1.38 5.14 -7.71
N GLU A 189 -1.15 5.55 -6.46
CA GLU A 189 -0.12 6.55 -6.20
C GLU A 189 1.28 5.93 -6.41
N GLY A 190 2.17 6.67 -7.04
CA GLY A 190 3.54 6.20 -7.21
C GLY A 190 4.39 7.00 -8.19
N CYS A 191 5.63 6.55 -8.32
CA CYS A 191 6.60 7.11 -9.22
C CYS A 191 6.53 6.43 -10.59
N GLY A 192 6.40 7.22 -11.65
CA GLY A 192 6.38 6.71 -13.00
C GLY A 192 6.80 7.75 -14.03
N CYS A 193 6.73 7.35 -15.29
CA CYS A 193 7.17 8.20 -16.38
C CYS A 193 6.10 9.24 -16.73
N PRO A 194 6.48 10.52 -16.87
CA PRO A 194 5.56 11.56 -17.30
C PRO A 194 5.04 11.26 -18.72
N SER A 195 3.89 11.85 -19.04
CA SER A 195 3.24 11.74 -20.36
C SER A 195 4.23 11.97 -21.51
N GLY A 196 4.21 11.08 -22.50
CA GLY A 196 5.13 11.10 -23.65
C GLY A 196 6.47 10.39 -23.43
N THR A 197 6.71 9.80 -22.25
CA THR A 197 7.93 9.03 -21.96
C THR A 197 7.62 7.65 -21.43
N HIS A 198 8.53 6.69 -21.64
CA HIS A 198 8.39 5.29 -21.25
C HIS A 198 9.63 4.82 -20.48
N LEU A 199 9.43 3.85 -19.59
CA LEU A 199 10.50 3.25 -18.81
C LEU A 199 11.40 2.38 -19.72
N ASN A 200 12.66 2.79 -19.88
CA ASN A 200 13.61 2.17 -20.82
C ASN A 200 14.61 1.26 -20.10
N THR A 201 15.37 1.82 -19.17
CA THR A 201 16.20 1.09 -18.19
C THR A 201 15.55 1.18 -16.81
N PRO A 202 15.97 0.36 -15.83
CA PRO A 202 15.49 0.52 -14.46
C PRO A 202 15.60 2.00 -14.02
N LEU A 203 14.46 2.58 -13.62
CA LEU A 203 14.32 3.95 -13.12
C LEU A 203 14.72 5.07 -14.08
N LYS A 204 14.65 4.89 -15.41
CA LYS A 204 14.87 5.98 -16.37
C LYS A 204 13.81 6.04 -17.47
N CYS A 205 13.15 7.19 -17.54
CA CYS A 205 12.18 7.48 -18.58
C CYS A 205 12.88 8.02 -19.82
N SER A 206 12.46 7.56 -20.99
CA SER A 206 12.95 8.03 -22.28
C SER A 206 11.77 8.36 -23.20
N PRO A 207 11.90 9.35 -24.10
CA PRO A 207 10.97 9.51 -25.21
C PRO A 207 10.84 8.22 -26.02
N VAL A 208 9.68 8.04 -26.66
CA VAL A 208 9.37 6.86 -27.48
C VAL A 208 10.45 6.60 -28.54
N ASP A 209 10.97 7.65 -29.18
CA ASP A 209 12.00 7.55 -30.23
C ASP A 209 13.36 7.00 -29.74
N LEU A 210 13.59 6.99 -28.42
CA LEU A 210 14.81 6.46 -27.80
C LEU A 210 14.61 5.07 -27.17
N CYS A 211 13.41 4.49 -27.30
CA CYS A 211 13.15 3.11 -26.90
C CYS A 211 13.77 2.14 -27.92
N GLN A 212 14.53 1.16 -27.45
CA GLN A 212 14.99 0.06 -28.31
C GLN A 212 13.80 -0.82 -28.69
N CYS A 213 13.65 -1.10 -29.99
CA CYS A 213 12.59 -1.96 -30.48
C CYS A 213 12.96 -3.43 -30.27
N LYS A 214 12.10 -4.19 -29.57
CA LYS A 214 12.30 -5.63 -29.35
C LYS A 214 11.41 -6.42 -30.32
N TYR A 215 12.00 -7.23 -31.18
CA TYR A 215 11.27 -8.17 -32.04
C TYR A 215 11.82 -9.59 -31.85
N SER A 216 11.12 -10.59 -32.39
CA SER A 216 11.41 -12.02 -32.16
C SER A 216 12.82 -12.48 -32.59
N GLY A 217 13.61 -11.62 -33.24
CA GLY A 217 14.99 -11.88 -33.68
C GLY A 217 16.06 -10.96 -33.07
N GLY A 218 15.72 -10.04 -32.15
CA GLY A 218 16.71 -9.16 -31.52
C GLY A 218 16.19 -7.82 -30.99
N THR A 219 17.13 -6.93 -30.66
CA THR A 219 16.94 -5.54 -30.24
C THR A 219 17.60 -4.62 -31.26
N THR A 220 16.90 -3.58 -31.72
CA THR A 220 17.48 -2.47 -32.52
C THR A 220 17.31 -1.14 -31.80
#